data_AF-A0A7R6WEY0-F1
#
_entry.id   AF-A0A7R6WEY0-F1
#
_cell.length_a   1.000
_cell.length_b   1.000
_cell.length_c   1.000
_cell.angle_alpha   90.00
_cell.angle_beta   90.00
_cell.angle_gamma   90.00
#
_symmetry.space_group_name_H-M   'P 1'
#
loop_
_entity.id
_entity.type
_entity.pdbx_description
1 polymer ?
#
loop_
_entity_poly.entity_id
_entity_poly.type
_entity_poly.pdbx_seq_one_letter_code
_entity_poly.pdbx_strand_id
1 'polypeptide(L)' 'MHPYWITLSGCLGVGVTARSEADALQLFALAFGSAAKIVSIAIIKDMNDLDQNHVVPNLGGASWLRRGIWFPQGHEHISN' A
#
# COMPACT_ATOMS: atom_id res chain seq x y z
N MET A 1 9.74 3.80 9.37
CA MET A 1 8.68 3.17 8.56
C MET A 1 8.36 4.13 7.44
N HIS A 2 8.10 3.62 6.25
CA HIS A 2 7.87 4.43 5.07
C HIS A 2 6.59 3.97 4.36
N PRO A 3 5.81 4.90 3.81
CA PRO A 3 4.72 4.57 2.90
C PRO A 3 5.30 4.14 1.55
N TYR A 4 4.77 3.04 1.03
CA TYR A 4 5.09 2.45 -0.25
C TYR A 4 3.83 2.39 -1.11
N TRP A 5 4.00 2.63 -2.40
CA TRP A 5 3.00 2.34 -3.43
C TRP A 5 3.44 1.12 -4.21
N ILE A 6 2.58 0.10 -4.25
CA ILE A 6 2.77 -1.11 -5.04
C ILE A 6 1.87 -1.01 -6.27
N THR A 7 2.47 -0.85 -7.43
CA THR A 7 1.74 -0.79 -8.71
C THR A 7 1.39 -2.20 -9.15
N LEU A 8 0.12 -2.43 -9.51
CA LEU A 8 -0.36 -3.71 -10.02
C LEU A 8 -0.72 -3.60 -11.50
N SER A 9 -0.52 -4.70 -12.24
CA SER A 9 -0.97 -4.77 -13.62
C SER A 9 -2.51 -4.80 -13.68
N GLY A 10 -3.12 -3.79 -14.33
CA GLY A 10 -4.56 -3.73 -14.58
C GLY A 10 -5.43 -3.20 -13.44
N CYS A 11 -4.86 -2.65 -12.36
CA CYS A 11 -5.60 -2.07 -11.21
C CYS A 11 -4.89 -0.83 -10.65
N LEU A 12 -5.56 -0.07 -9.75
CA LEU A 12 -5.06 1.18 -9.17
C LEU A 12 -3.74 1.04 -8.38
N GLY A 13 -3.52 -0.09 -7.70
CA GLY A 13 -2.34 -0.33 -6.86
C GLY A 13 -2.69 -0.57 -5.40
N VAL A 14 -1.68 -0.70 -4.55
CA VAL A 14 -1.83 -0.94 -3.10
C VAL A 14 -0.91 0.00 -2.33
N GLY A 15 -1.48 0.69 -1.33
CA GLY A 15 -0.78 1.54 -0.39
C GLY A 15 -0.42 0.75 0.86
N VAL A 16 0.89 0.67 1.17
CA VAL A 16 1.42 -0.10 2.30
C VAL A 16 2.40 0.75 3.07
N THR A 17 2.28 0.79 4.39
CA THR A 17 3.33 1.37 5.24
C THR A 17 4.10 0.23 5.91
N ALA A 18 5.42 0.22 5.69
CA ALA A 18 6.27 -0.89 6.08
C ALA A 18 7.65 -0.42 6.57
N ARG A 19 8.42 -1.34 7.15
CA ARG A 19 9.80 -1.07 7.60
C ARG A 19 10.81 -1.09 6.45
N SER A 20 10.52 -1.87 5.41
CA SER A 20 11.35 -2.06 4.21
C SER A 20 10.47 -2.51 3.04
N GLU A 21 11.02 -2.54 1.83
CA GLU A 21 10.34 -3.11 0.65
C GLU A 21 9.99 -4.59 0.87
N ALA A 22 10.89 -5.37 1.48
CA ALA A 22 10.62 -6.77 1.79
C ALA A 22 9.42 -6.93 2.75
N ASP A 23 9.31 -6.07 3.76
CA ASP A 23 8.17 -6.04 4.68
C ASP A 23 6.87 -5.63 3.96
N ALA A 24 6.96 -4.66 3.02
CA ALA A 24 5.80 -4.26 2.20
C ALA A 24 5.31 -5.40 1.30
N LEU A 25 6.23 -6.12 0.64
CA LEU A 25 5.91 -7.27 -0.19
C LEU A 25 5.32 -8.43 0.63
N GLN A 26 5.81 -8.64 1.84
CA GLN A 26 5.25 -9.64 2.75
C GLN A 26 3.81 -9.30 3.13
N LEU A 27 3.53 -8.05 3.54
CA LEU A 27 2.18 -7.58 3.84
C LEU A 27 1.25 -7.71 2.63
N PHE A 28 1.74 -7.37 1.44
CA PHE A 28 1.00 -7.54 0.20
C PHE A 28 0.65 -9.02 -0.06
N ALA A 29 1.62 -9.92 0.06
CA ALA A 29 1.41 -11.36 -0.16
C ALA A 29 0.42 -11.95 0.86
N LEU A 30 0.45 -11.50 2.10
CA LEU A 30 -0.52 -11.93 3.13
C LEU A 30 -1.96 -11.53 2.80
N ALA A 31 -2.16 -10.34 2.22
CA ALA A 31 -3.49 -9.83 1.89
C ALA A 31 -4.03 -10.30 0.54
N PHE A 32 -3.15 -10.39 -0.48
CA PHE A 32 -3.54 -10.62 -1.88
C PHE A 32 -3.01 -11.94 -2.45
N GLY A 33 -2.33 -12.74 -1.63
CA GLY A 33 -1.83 -14.08 -1.96
C GLY A 33 -0.48 -14.08 -2.68
N SER A 34 -0.37 -13.43 -3.85
CA SER A 34 0.84 -13.53 -4.68
C SER A 34 1.29 -12.21 -5.30
N ALA A 35 2.61 -11.96 -5.21
CA ALA A 35 3.31 -10.83 -5.82
C ALA A 35 3.38 -10.89 -7.36
N ALA A 36 2.87 -11.95 -8.01
CA ALA A 36 2.95 -12.13 -9.46
C ALA A 36 2.28 -11.02 -10.28
N LYS A 37 1.43 -10.18 -9.66
CA LYS A 37 0.77 -9.03 -10.31
C LYS A 37 1.48 -7.70 -10.07
N ILE A 38 2.56 -7.67 -9.29
CA ILE A 38 3.30 -6.45 -8.96
C ILE A 38 4.17 -6.04 -10.14
N VAL A 39 3.98 -4.80 -10.59
CA VAL A 39 4.77 -4.17 -11.65
C VAL A 39 5.96 -3.42 -11.05
N SER A 40 5.72 -2.69 -9.96
CA SER A 40 6.76 -1.90 -9.28
C SER A 40 6.37 -1.63 -7.83
N ILE A 41 7.37 -1.32 -7.02
CA ILE A 41 7.22 -0.78 -5.67
C ILE A 41 8.05 0.50 -5.57
N ALA A 42 7.49 1.54 -4.96
CA ALA A 42 8.17 2.81 -4.76
C ALA A 42 7.84 3.41 -3.39
N ILE A 43 8.81 4.07 -2.77
CA ILE A 43 8.56 4.90 -1.58
C ILE A 43 7.79 6.15 -2.00
N ILE A 44 6.69 6.43 -1.31
CA ILE A 44 5.94 7.67 -1.47
C ILE A 44 6.66 8.76 -0.68
N LYS A 45 7.22 9.74 -1.39
CA LYS A 45 7.90 10.89 -0.77
C LYS A 45 6.94 12.02 -0.44
N ASP A 46 5.93 12.20 -1.28
CA ASP A 46 4.85 13.16 -1.10
C ASP A 46 3.51 12.46 -1.37
N MET A 47 2.56 12.59 -0.44
CA MET A 47 1.22 12.00 -0.60
C MET A 47 0.42 12.69 -1.72
N ASN A 48 0.83 13.89 -2.13
CA ASN A 48 0.28 14.56 -3.30
C ASN A 48 0.62 13.84 -4.63
N ASP A 49 1.63 12.97 -4.64
CA ASP A 49 1.98 12.16 -5.83
C ASP A 49 0.97 11.03 -6.06
N LEU A 50 0.10 10.73 -5.09
CA LEU A 50 -0.96 9.74 -5.22
C LEU A 50 -2.17 10.31 -5.97
N ASP A 51 -2.99 9.42 -6.54
CA ASP A 51 -4.22 9.82 -7.21
C ASP A 51 -5.19 10.49 -6.23
N GLN A 52 -5.39 11.80 -6.42
CA GLN A 52 -6.19 12.65 -5.54
C GLN A 52 -7.70 12.37 -5.62
N ASN A 53 -8.16 11.68 -6.68
CA ASN A 53 -9.58 11.41 -6.91
C ASN A 53 -10.03 10.05 -6.36
N HIS A 54 -9.13 9.06 -6.29
CA HIS A 54 -9.44 7.68 -5.96
C HIS A 54 -8.66 7.16 -4.76
N VAL A 55 -7.41 7.57 -4.56
CA VAL A 55 -6.55 7.04 -3.49
C VAL A 55 -6.65 7.87 -2.23
N VAL A 56 -6.54 9.20 -2.35
CA VAL A 56 -6.62 10.12 -1.20
C VAL A 56 -7.96 10.08 -0.46
N PRO A 57 -9.12 10.00 -1.13
CA PRO A 57 -10.40 9.84 -0.43
C PRO A 57 -10.51 8.52 0.35
N ASN A 58 -9.78 7.49 -0.09
CA ASN A 58 -9.81 6.15 0.51
C ASN A 58 -8.66 5.87 1.48
N LEU A 59 -7.84 6.87 1.81
CA LEU A 59 -6.61 6.73 2.61
C LEU A 59 -6.84 6.35 4.09
N GLY A 60 -8.10 6.16 4.51
CA GLY A 60 -8.44 5.63 5.84
C GLY A 60 -8.01 6.55 6.98
N GLY A 61 -7.81 7.84 6.73
CA GLY A 61 -7.31 8.81 7.71
C GLY A 61 -5.80 8.70 7.94
N ALA A 62 -5.37 8.59 9.20
CA ALA A 62 -3.95 8.49 9.59
C ALA A 62 -3.39 7.05 9.51
N SER A 63 -4.11 6.13 8.87
CA SER A 63 -3.72 4.71 8.78
C SER A 63 -2.41 4.48 8.03
N TRP A 64 -2.02 5.40 7.14
CA TRP A 64 -0.70 5.40 6.49
C TRP A 64 0.48 5.67 7.43
N LEU A 65 0.24 6.12 8.67
CA LEU A 65 1.28 6.25 9.71
C LEU A 65 1.53 4.92 10.45
N ARG A 66 0.63 3.93 10.29
CA ARG A 66 0.72 2.62 10.94
C ARG A 66 1.22 1.57 9.97
N ARG A 67 1.94 0.56 10.48
CA ARG A 67 2.41 -0.55 9.65
C ARG A 67 1.19 -1.31 9.15
N GLY A 68 1.11 -1.58 7.86
CA GLY A 68 -0.05 -2.23 7.27
C GLY A 68 -0.45 -1.74 5.89
N ILE A 69 -1.48 -2.37 5.35
CA ILE A 69 -2.14 -1.94 4.12
C ILE A 69 -3.19 -0.89 4.49
N TRP A 70 -3.07 0.30 3.92
CA TRP A 70 -4.00 1.42 4.09
C TRP A 70 -4.79 1.73 2.82
N PHE A 71 -4.43 1.11 1.69
CA PHE A 71 -5.22 1.14 0.46
C PHE A 71 -5.03 -0.16 -0.34
N PRO A 72 -6.10 -0.78 -0.87
CA PRO A 72 -7.52 -0.46 -0.65
C PRO A 72 -7.96 -0.73 0.81
N GLN A 73 -9.08 -0.13 1.22
CA GLN A 73 -9.68 -0.37 2.54
C GLN A 73 -10.13 -1.83 2.71
N GLY A 74 -10.25 -2.28 3.97
CA GLY A 74 -10.67 -3.65 4.31
C GLY A 74 -9.52 -4.63 4.58
N HIS A 75 -8.27 -4.20 4.42
CA HIS A 75 -7.06 -4.99 4.71
C HIS A 75 -6.31 -4.53 5.97
N GLU A 76 -6.93 -3.68 6.78
CA GLU A 76 -6.32 -3.04 7.95
C GLU A 76 -5.83 -4.08 8.99
N HIS A 77 -6.46 -5.25 9.03
CA HIS A 77 -6.23 -6.32 9.99
C HIS A 77 -4.97 -7.16 9.70
N ILE A 78 -4.37 -7.04 8.50
CA ILE A 78 -3.24 -7.88 8.05
C ILE A 78 -1.93 -7.57 8.81
N SER A 79 -1.95 -6.52 9.63
CA SER A 79 -0.78 -5.90 10.24
C SER A 79 -0.66 -6.12 11.75
N ASN A 80 -1.66 -6.77 12.36
CA ASN A 80 -1.67 -7.11 13.79
C ASN A 80 -0.80 -8.32 14.11
#